data_AF-A0A667IP36-F1
#
_entry.id   AF-A0A667IP36-F1
#
_cell.length_a   1.000
_cell.length_b   1.000
_cell.length_c   1.000
_cell.angle_alpha   90.00
_cell.angle_beta   90.00
_cell.angle_gamma   90.00
#
_symmetry.space_group_name_H-M   'P 1'
#
loop_
_entity.id
_entity.type
_entity.pdbx_description
1 polymer ?
#
loop_
_entity_poly.entity_id
_entity_poly.type
_entity_poly.pdbx_seq_one_letter_code
_entity_poly.pdbx_strand_id
1 'polypeptide(L)'
;MPPTSDVLSQDELRKKLYQMFKDRGVLDTLKTQLRKQLIHELMHPVLNGELQPQSVPVEGSALLTGVSNALVADHMKSCGYEYSLSVFFLETRLAKEKAFTIQNLLQLLKINPESSLYKSLISGFDNENKTGRSLHIC
;
A
#
# COMPACT_ATOMS: atom_id res chain seq x y z
N MET A 1 56.84 1.13 -48.61
CA MET A 1 55.56 0.39 -48.48
C MET A 1 54.55 1.33 -47.82
N PRO A 2 53.41 1.62 -48.47
CA PRO A 2 52.33 2.34 -47.81
C PRO A 2 51.64 1.41 -46.80
N PRO A 3 51.14 1.93 -45.67
CA PRO A 3 50.46 1.10 -44.69
C PRO A 3 49.11 0.64 -45.29
N THR A 4 48.92 -0.67 -45.37
CA THR A 4 47.65 -1.29 -45.78
C THR A 4 46.58 -0.86 -44.78
N SER A 5 45.61 -0.08 -45.25
CA SER A 5 44.42 0.27 -44.49
C SER A 5 43.79 -1.04 -44.02
N ASP A 6 43.77 -1.24 -42.71
CA ASP A 6 43.12 -2.37 -42.06
C ASP A 6 41.62 -2.26 -42.37
N VAL A 7 41.18 -2.96 -43.41
CA VAL A 7 39.78 -2.98 -43.84
C VAL A 7 39.04 -3.83 -42.83
N LEU A 8 38.70 -3.23 -41.70
CA LEU A 8 37.91 -3.86 -40.66
C LEU A 8 36.60 -4.36 -41.28
N SER A 9 36.29 -5.63 -41.06
CA SER A 9 34.99 -6.18 -41.41
C SER A 9 33.90 -5.38 -40.69
N GLN A 10 32.72 -5.22 -41.32
CA GLN A 10 31.61 -4.43 -40.77
C GLN A 10 31.25 -4.85 -39.33
N ASP A 11 31.40 -6.13 -39.00
CA ASP A 11 31.12 -6.66 -37.67
C ASP A 11 32.20 -6.33 -36.63
N GLU A 12 33.47 -6.24 -37.04
CA GLU A 12 34.57 -5.80 -36.16
C GLU A 12 34.45 -4.32 -35.84
N LEU A 13 34.07 -3.51 -36.83
CA LEU A 13 33.77 -2.10 -36.63
C LEU A 13 32.60 -1.90 -35.65
N ARG A 14 31.51 -2.66 -35.82
CA ARG A 14 30.35 -2.65 -34.90
C ARG A 14 30.76 -3.02 -33.48
N LYS A 15 31.54 -4.09 -33.30
CA LYS A 15 32.03 -4.53 -31.98
C LYS A 15 32.91 -3.47 -31.34
N LYS A 16 33.84 -2.88 -32.10
CA LYS A 16 34.75 -1.84 -31.61
C LYS A 16 33.99 -0.56 -31.21
N LEU A 17 33.01 -0.14 -32.01
CA LEU A 17 32.12 0.98 -31.68
C LEU A 17 31.32 0.70 -30.41
N TYR A 18 30.68 -0.48 -30.30
CA TYR A 18 29.95 -0.87 -29.10
C TYR A 18 30.85 -0.84 -27.85
N GLN A 19 32.06 -1.40 -27.96
CA GLN A 19 33.03 -1.39 -26.87
C GLN A 19 33.46 0.03 -26.50
N MET A 20 33.72 0.90 -27.48
CA MET A 20 34.03 2.31 -27.23
C MET A 20 32.88 3.06 -26.54
N PHE A 21 31.62 2.82 -26.95
CA PHE A 21 30.45 3.40 -26.29
C PHE A 21 30.24 2.86 -24.87
N LYS A 22 30.63 1.61 -24.62
CA LYS A 22 30.61 0.99 -23.30
C LYS A 22 31.69 1.57 -22.38
N ASP A 23 32.94 1.64 -22.86
CA ASP A 23 34.07 2.13 -22.08
C ASP A 23 33.96 3.64 -21.77
N ARG A 24 33.29 4.40 -22.64
CA ARG A 24 32.97 5.83 -22.41
C ARG A 24 31.74 6.05 -21.51
N GLY A 25 31.05 4.99 -21.06
CA GLY A 25 29.89 5.09 -20.18
C GLY A 25 28.61 5.62 -20.84
N VAL A 26 28.57 5.71 -22.17
CA VAL A 26 27.38 6.19 -22.92
C VAL A 26 26.23 5.20 -22.77
N LEU A 27 26.52 3.90 -22.84
CA LEU A 27 25.53 2.83 -22.60
C LEU A 27 24.95 2.87 -21.19
N ASP A 28 25.77 3.15 -20.17
CA ASP A 28 25.31 3.25 -18.78
C ASP A 28 24.47 4.50 -18.54
N THR A 29 24.83 5.61 -19.18
CA THR A 29 24.03 6.84 -19.16
C THR A 29 22.67 6.62 -19.82
N LEU A 30 22.64 5.98 -20.98
CA LEU A 30 21.41 5.64 -21.70
C LEU A 30 20.53 4.69 -20.88
N LYS A 31 21.13 3.65 -20.30
CA LYS A 31 20.44 2.71 -19.39
C LYS A 31 19.84 3.43 -18.18
N THR A 32 20.59 4.38 -17.59
CA THR A 32 20.12 5.17 -16.46
C THR A 32 18.97 6.09 -16.84
N GLN A 33 19.04 6.74 -18.01
CA GLN A 33 17.95 7.57 -18.54
C GLN A 33 16.69 6.76 -18.82
N LEU A 34 16.82 5.60 -19.47
CA LEU A 34 15.71 4.67 -19.69
C LEU A 34 15.08 4.21 -18.36
N ARG A 35 15.91 3.86 -17.37
CA ARG A 35 15.40 3.48 -16.03
C ARG A 35 14.68 4.65 -15.35
N LYS A 36 15.22 5.86 -15.42
CA LYS A 36 14.58 7.06 -14.87
C LYS A 36 13.24 7.35 -15.56
N GLN A 37 13.18 7.24 -16.88
CA GLN A 37 11.94 7.38 -17.64
C GLN A 37 10.94 6.29 -17.29
N LEU A 38 11.36 5.02 -17.20
CA LEU A 38 10.46 3.94 -16.82
C LEU A 38 9.91 4.11 -15.40
N ILE A 39 10.75 4.51 -14.43
CA ILE A 39 10.29 4.83 -13.08
C ILE A 39 9.32 6.00 -13.13
N HIS A 40 9.64 7.06 -13.89
CA HIS A 40 8.74 8.20 -14.05
C HIS A 40 7.40 7.79 -14.66
N GLU A 41 7.38 7.00 -15.73
CA GLU A 41 6.16 6.51 -16.40
C GLU A 41 5.35 5.54 -15.53
N LEU A 42 6.02 4.70 -14.74
CA LEU A 42 5.34 3.79 -13.80
C LEU A 42 4.85 4.52 -12.53
N MET A 43 5.50 5.62 -12.15
CA MET A 43 5.11 6.43 -10.98
C MET A 43 4.15 7.57 -11.34
N HIS A 44 4.11 8.01 -12.60
CA HIS A 44 3.00 8.75 -13.19
C HIS A 44 1.90 7.75 -13.64
N PRO A 45 0.68 8.24 -13.83
CA PRO A 45 -0.42 8.13 -12.91
C PRO A 45 -1.17 6.78 -12.89
N VAL A 46 -0.50 5.63 -12.72
CA VAL A 46 -1.18 4.48 -12.08
C VAL A 46 -1.41 4.78 -10.57
N LEU A 47 -0.77 5.85 -10.06
CA LEU A 47 -1.00 6.47 -8.76
C LEU A 47 -1.62 7.89 -8.79
N ASN A 48 -1.64 8.59 -9.94
CA ASN A 48 -2.49 9.79 -10.11
C ASN A 48 -3.76 9.43 -10.89
N GLY A 49 -4.47 8.40 -10.43
CA GLY A 49 -5.91 8.62 -10.36
C GLY A 49 -6.11 9.99 -9.72
N GLU A 50 -7.10 10.75 -10.17
CA GLU A 50 -7.65 11.84 -9.38
C GLU A 50 -8.20 11.28 -8.06
N LEU A 51 -7.31 10.88 -7.17
CA LEU A 51 -7.46 10.93 -5.75
C LEU A 51 -6.49 12.03 -5.36
N GLN A 52 -6.88 13.27 -5.66
CA GLN A 52 -6.61 14.35 -4.72
C GLN A 52 -6.75 13.76 -3.30
N PRO A 53 -5.70 13.69 -2.47
CA PRO A 53 -5.92 13.64 -1.04
C PRO A 53 -6.30 15.06 -0.60
N GLN A 54 -7.33 15.63 -1.23
CA GLN A 54 -8.08 16.73 -0.68
C GLN A 54 -9.24 16.15 0.13
N SER A 55 -8.96 15.15 0.95
CA SER A 55 -9.61 15.10 2.23
C SER A 55 -8.53 15.47 3.22
N VAL A 56 -8.57 16.72 3.66
CA VAL A 56 -8.13 17.10 5.00
C VAL A 56 -8.39 15.88 5.92
N PRO A 57 -7.42 15.41 6.71
CA PRO A 57 -7.71 14.42 7.73
C PRO A 57 -8.62 15.12 8.73
N VAL A 58 -9.92 15.11 8.44
CA VAL A 58 -10.92 15.26 9.47
C VAL A 58 -10.64 14.05 10.35
N GLU A 59 -10.17 14.26 11.57
CA GLU A 59 -9.81 13.20 12.51
C GLU A 59 -10.83 12.03 12.53
N GLY A 60 -12.12 12.36 12.28
CA GLY A 60 -13.22 11.41 12.13
C GLY A 60 -13.25 10.58 10.84
N SER A 61 -12.69 11.03 9.71
CA SER A 61 -12.68 10.28 8.44
C SER A 61 -11.67 9.13 8.45
N ALA A 62 -10.52 9.32 9.11
CA ALA A 62 -9.53 8.27 9.32
C ALA A 62 -10.06 7.20 10.28
N LEU A 63 -10.73 7.62 11.38
CA LEU A 63 -11.41 6.71 12.30
C LEU A 63 -12.56 5.96 11.61
N LEU A 64 -13.43 6.65 10.88
CA LEU A 64 -14.52 6.03 10.13
C LEU A 64 -13.99 4.97 9.15
N THR A 65 -12.96 5.31 8.37
CA THR A 65 -12.35 4.37 7.42
C THR A 65 -11.76 3.16 8.15
N GLY A 66 -11.07 3.39 9.27
CA GLY A 66 -10.54 2.31 10.11
C GLY A 66 -11.62 1.40 10.68
N VAL A 67 -12.73 1.97 11.17
CA VAL A 67 -13.88 1.22 11.71
C VAL A 67 -14.55 0.41 10.62
N SER A 68 -14.84 1.03 9.48
CA SER A 68 -15.49 0.38 8.34
C SER A 68 -14.65 -0.78 7.82
N ASN A 69 -13.34 -0.58 7.68
CA ASN A 69 -12.46 -1.64 7.20
C ASN A 69 -12.35 -2.78 8.22
N ALA A 70 -12.34 -2.48 9.53
CA ALA A 70 -12.33 -3.50 10.57
C ALA A 70 -13.62 -4.33 10.57
N LEU A 71 -14.78 -3.71 10.38
CA LEU A 71 -16.07 -4.41 10.28
C LEU A 71 -16.08 -5.37 9.08
N VAL A 72 -15.60 -4.92 7.93
CA VAL A 72 -15.49 -5.76 6.73
C VAL A 72 -14.51 -6.91 6.95
N ALA A 73 -13.35 -6.65 7.56
CA ALA A 73 -12.37 -7.69 7.87
C ALA A 73 -12.93 -8.76 8.83
N ASP A 74 -13.68 -8.34 9.86
CA ASP A 74 -14.33 -9.25 10.80
C ASP A 74 -15.37 -10.14 10.12
N HIS A 75 -16.22 -9.54 9.28
CA HIS A 75 -17.18 -10.29 8.46
C HIS A 75 -16.50 -11.27 7.51
N MET A 76 -15.44 -10.84 6.82
CA MET A 76 -14.70 -11.73 5.92
C MET A 76 -14.07 -12.91 6.66
N LYS A 77 -13.59 -12.68 7.89
CA LYS A 77 -13.05 -13.73 8.76
C LYS A 77 -14.15 -14.68 9.24
N SER A 78 -15.31 -14.18 9.66
CA SER A 78 -16.42 -15.02 10.14
C SER A 78 -17.02 -15.89 9.03
N CYS A 79 -17.04 -15.38 7.79
CA CYS A 79 -17.47 -16.14 6.62
C CYS A 79 -16.37 -17.03 6.00
N GLY A 80 -15.13 -17.00 6.52
CA GLY A 80 -14.03 -17.85 6.01
C GLY A 80 -13.47 -17.43 4.64
N TYR A 81 -13.59 -16.15 4.27
CA TYR A 81 -13.05 -15.61 3.01
C TYR A 81 -11.54 -15.36 3.10
N GLU A 82 -10.75 -16.39 3.38
CA GLU A 82 -9.31 -16.30 3.68
C GLU A 82 -8.50 -15.57 2.59
N TYR A 83 -8.77 -15.87 1.31
CA TYR A 83 -8.08 -15.23 0.18
C TYR A 83 -8.44 -13.74 0.08
N SER A 84 -9.74 -13.44 0.07
CA SER A 84 -10.22 -12.06 -0.03
C SER A 84 -9.77 -11.22 1.17
N LEU A 85 -9.75 -11.81 2.37
CA LEU A 85 -9.24 -11.18 3.58
C LEU A 85 -7.74 -10.87 3.47
N SER A 86 -6.94 -11.77 2.90
CA SER A 86 -5.51 -11.54 2.68
C SER A 86 -5.27 -10.38 1.70
N VAL A 87 -5.99 -10.33 0.58
CA VAL A 87 -5.89 -9.24 -0.38
C VAL A 87 -6.36 -7.93 0.25
N PHE A 88 -7.48 -7.98 0.98
CA PHE A 88 -8.04 -6.83 1.68
C PHE A 88 -7.06 -6.19 2.67
N PHE A 89 -6.30 -6.98 3.44
CA PHE A 89 -5.26 -6.45 4.32
C PHE A 89 -4.13 -5.73 3.58
N LEU A 90 -3.76 -6.21 2.38
CA LEU A 90 -2.73 -5.58 1.55
C LEU A 90 -3.22 -4.26 0.96
N GLU A 91 -4.47 -4.21 0.48
CA GLU A 91 -5.07 -3.03 -0.14
C GLU A 91 -5.38 -1.93 0.88
N THR A 92 -5.97 -2.30 2.01
CA THR A 92 -6.41 -1.33 3.03
C THR A 92 -5.28 -0.84 3.93
N ARG A 93 -4.09 -1.45 3.84
CA ARG A 93 -2.98 -1.25 4.79
C ARG A 93 -3.41 -1.34 6.25
N LEU A 94 -4.48 -2.09 6.51
CA LEU A 94 -4.89 -2.42 7.86
C LEU A 94 -3.76 -3.26 8.47
N ALA A 95 -3.04 -2.69 9.43
CA ALA A 95 -2.15 -3.47 10.26
C ALA A 95 -3.00 -4.59 10.88
N LYS A 96 -2.62 -5.84 10.65
CA LYS A 96 -3.26 -7.06 11.19
C LYS A 96 -3.48 -7.00 12.72
N GLU A 97 -2.76 -6.08 13.38
CA GLU A 97 -2.69 -5.87 14.83
C GLU A 97 -3.37 -4.61 15.35
N LYS A 98 -3.98 -3.75 14.51
CA LYS A 98 -4.84 -2.69 15.05
C LYS A 98 -6.14 -3.33 15.54
N ALA A 99 -6.07 -3.93 16.72
CA ALA A 99 -7.21 -4.34 17.51
C ALA A 99 -8.15 -3.14 17.57
N PHE A 100 -9.29 -3.28 16.90
CA PHE A 100 -10.30 -2.25 16.88
C PHE A 100 -10.91 -2.17 18.28
N THR A 101 -10.51 -1.16 19.06
CA THR A 101 -11.04 -0.97 20.41
C THR A 101 -12.47 -0.44 20.35
N ILE A 102 -13.37 -0.95 21.19
CA ILE A 102 -14.74 -0.45 21.39
C ILE A 102 -14.80 1.08 21.57
N GLN A 103 -13.76 1.66 22.18
CA GLN A 103 -13.60 3.10 22.34
C GLN A 103 -13.67 3.84 20.99
N ASN A 104 -13.07 3.29 19.93
CA ASN A 104 -13.12 3.84 18.58
C ASN A 104 -14.55 3.82 18.01
N LEU A 105 -15.34 2.78 18.34
CA LEU A 105 -16.74 2.66 17.92
C LEU A 105 -17.63 3.65 18.68
N LEU A 106 -17.44 3.79 19.99
CA LEU A 106 -18.17 4.75 20.82
C LEU A 106 -17.87 6.20 20.40
N GLN A 107 -16.60 6.49 20.06
CA GLN A 107 -16.19 7.77 19.50
C GLN A 107 -16.86 8.02 18.14
N LEU A 108 -16.97 6.98 17.29
CA LEU A 108 -17.68 7.09 16.01
C LEU A 108 -19.17 7.36 16.18
N LEU A 109 -19.82 6.70 17.15
CA LEU A 109 -21.23 6.91 17.49
C LEU A 109 -21.48 8.25 18.21
N LYS A 110 -20.44 9.06 18.43
CA LYS A 110 -20.49 10.34 19.18
C LYS A 110 -21.12 10.18 20.56
N ILE A 111 -20.90 9.03 21.19
CA ILE A 111 -21.35 8.79 22.56
C ILE A 111 -20.42 9.57 23.48
N ASN A 112 -20.99 10.45 24.30
CA ASN A 112 -20.23 11.26 25.25
C ASN A 112 -19.54 10.34 26.29
N PRO A 113 -18.20 10.41 26.46
CA PRO A 113 -17.45 9.66 27.46
C PRO A 113 -17.97 9.81 28.90
N GLU A 114 -18.53 10.97 29.22
CA GLU A 114 -19.08 11.25 30.55
C GLU A 114 -20.49 10.70 30.77
N SER A 115 -21.16 10.24 29.71
CA SER A 115 -22.49 9.66 29.84
C SER A 115 -22.46 8.34 30.61
N SER A 116 -23.54 8.08 31.36
CA SER A 116 -23.77 6.78 32.01
C SER A 116 -23.80 5.63 31.00
N LEU A 117 -24.24 5.90 29.76
CA LEU A 117 -24.29 4.94 28.66
C LEU A 117 -22.88 4.52 28.21
N TYR A 118 -21.95 5.48 28.03
CA TYR A 118 -20.56 5.17 27.71
C TYR A 118 -19.92 4.27 28.77
N LYS A 119 -20.08 4.63 30.04
CA LYS A 119 -19.54 3.87 31.19
C LYS A 119 -20.14 2.46 31.28
N SER A 120 -21.43 2.32 30.99
CA SER A 120 -22.12 1.02 30.96
C SER A 120 -21.67 0.15 29.79
N LEU A 121 -21.45 0.73 28.61
CA LEU A 121 -20.96 -0.01 27.44
C LEU A 121 -19.53 -0.51 27.67
N ILE A 122 -18.61 0.37 28.09
CA ILE A 122 -17.22 -0.01 28.39
C ILE A 122 -17.16 -1.14 29.43
N SER A 123 -17.93 -1.04 30.52
CA SER A 123 -17.93 -2.09 31.57
C SER A 123 -18.58 -3.39 31.11
N GLY A 124 -19.61 -3.33 30.25
CA GLY A 124 -20.23 -4.51 29.66
C GLY A 124 -19.25 -5.33 28.82
N PHE A 125 -18.47 -4.67 27.97
CA PHE A 125 -17.51 -5.34 27.10
C PHE A 125 -16.25 -5.86 27.81
N ASP A 126 -15.80 -5.19 28.88
CA ASP A 126 -14.64 -5.65 29.66
C ASP A 126 -14.95 -6.97 30.41
N ASN A 127 -16.23 -7.22 30.69
CA ASN A 127 -16.71 -8.49 31.24
C ASN A 127 -16.82 -9.59 30.18
N GLU A 128 -17.21 -9.29 28.94
CA GLU A 128 -17.27 -10.28 27.86
C GLU A 128 -15.88 -10.80 27.45
N ASN A 129 -14.84 -9.97 27.49
CA ASN A 129 -13.47 -10.40 27.17
C ASN A 129 -12.90 -11.42 28.18
N LYS A 130 -13.47 -11.54 29.39
CA LYS A 130 -13.12 -12.58 30.37
C LYS A 130 -13.86 -13.90 30.14
N THR A 131 -14.96 -13.86 29.40
CA THR A 131 -15.78 -15.02 29.01
C THR A 131 -15.81 -15.09 27.49
N GLY A 132 -14.70 -15.54 26.88
CA GLY A 132 -14.48 -15.57 25.44
C GLY A 132 -15.68 -16.02 24.61
N ARG A 133 -16.53 -15.07 24.25
CA ARG A 133 -17.64 -15.22 23.32
C ARG A 133 -17.46 -14.15 22.27
N SER A 134 -16.88 -14.56 21.15
CA SER A 134 -16.99 -13.82 19.90
C SER A 134 -18.46 -13.50 19.66
N LEU A 135 -18.78 -12.23 19.42
CA LEU A 135 -20.11 -11.80 19.01
C LEU A 135 -20.50 -12.58 17.75
N HIS A 136 -21.30 -13.62 17.94
CA HIS A 136 -22.01 -14.30 16.86
C HIS A 136 -23.24 -13.46 16.55
N ILE A 137 -23.07 -12.49 15.66
CA ILE A 137 -24.20 -11.76 15.08
C ILE A 137 -24.77 -12.68 13.99
N CYS A 138 -25.94 -13.25 14.27
CA CYS A 138 -26.75 -14.02 13.32
C CYS A 138 -27.27 -13.13 12.18
#